data_AF-A0A2P6W8B7-F1
#
_entry.id   AF-A0A2P6W8B7-F1
#
_cell.length_a   1.000
_cell.length_b   1.000
_cell.length_c   1.000
_cell.angle_alpha   90.00
_cell.angle_beta   90.00
_cell.angle_gamma   90.00
#
_symmetry.space_group_name_H-M   'P 1'
#
loop_
_entity.id
_entity.type
_entity.pdbx_description
1 polymer ?
#
loop_
_entity_poly.entity_id
_entity_poly.type
_entity_poly.pdbx_seq_one_letter_code
_entity_poly.pdbx_strand_id
1 'polypeptide(L)'
;MEFSGLMNELGVEYVNITSGSLKDAGSPYKNITDEERKVLQEKTDIIHEEFVKSVKDERNLTEKQVEEVRTGEIFLGSQGKKLGLVDTIGGRETAVTEAEKITDTELQTEKVEIESKFSLLSLLNANANMASLLGNSNPLEAAWR
;
A
#
# COMPACT_ATOMS: atom_id res chain seq x y z
N MET A 1 17.65 -1.61 -5.38
CA MET A 1 19.07 -1.95 -5.12
C MET A 1 19.30 -3.33 -5.70
N GLU A 2 20.40 -3.51 -6.43
CA GLU A 2 20.75 -4.74 -7.17
C GLU A 2 22.12 -5.20 -6.64
N PHE A 3 22.31 -6.51 -6.42
CA PHE A 3 23.46 -7.08 -5.69
C PHE A 3 24.21 -8.18 -6.47
N SER A 4 23.78 -8.57 -7.67
CA SER A 4 24.42 -9.67 -8.41
C SER A 4 25.90 -9.42 -8.71
N GLY A 5 26.29 -8.17 -8.98
CA GLY A 5 27.69 -7.79 -9.16
C GLY A 5 28.54 -8.08 -7.92
N LEU A 6 28.06 -7.69 -6.74
CA LEU A 6 28.73 -7.96 -5.46
C LEU A 6 28.79 -9.46 -5.16
N MET A 7 27.70 -10.18 -5.43
CA MET A 7 27.65 -11.64 -5.23
C MET A 7 28.67 -12.36 -6.12
N ASN A 8 28.83 -11.92 -7.37
CA ASN A 8 29.83 -12.45 -8.29
C ASN A 8 31.27 -12.21 -7.79
N GLU A 9 31.56 -11.04 -7.21
CA GLU A 9 32.87 -10.75 -6.58
C GLU A 9 33.14 -11.62 -5.35
N LEU A 10 32.10 -11.90 -4.55
CA LEU A 10 32.20 -12.74 -3.35
C LEU A 10 32.13 -14.25 -3.64
N GLY A 11 31.95 -14.65 -4.91
CA GLY A 11 31.80 -16.04 -5.31
C GLY A 11 30.52 -16.69 -4.79
N VAL A 12 29.47 -15.91 -4.55
CA VAL A 12 28.15 -16.39 -4.10
C VAL A 12 27.22 -16.52 -5.30
N GLU A 13 26.70 -17.73 -5.53
CA GLU A 13 25.75 -17.98 -6.61
C GLU A 13 24.31 -17.91 -6.10
N TYR A 14 23.44 -17.23 -6.86
CA TYR A 14 22.01 -17.21 -6.62
C TYR A 14 21.31 -18.23 -7.53
N VAL A 15 20.80 -19.31 -6.94
CA VAL A 15 19.99 -20.31 -7.64
C VAL A 15 18.56 -20.22 -7.15
N ASN A 16 17.61 -20.00 -8.05
CA ASN A 16 16.18 -19.95 -7.74
C ASN A 16 15.41 -20.85 -8.70
N ILE A 17 14.41 -21.57 -8.16
CA ILE A 17 13.54 -22.45 -8.94
C ILE A 17 12.13 -21.88 -8.86
N THR A 18 11.64 -21.37 -9.98
CA THR A 18 10.30 -20.80 -10.07
C THR A 18 9.45 -21.56 -11.08
N SER A 19 8.14 -21.46 -10.92
CA SER A 19 7.17 -22.04 -11.86
C SER A 19 6.93 -21.21 -13.12
N GLY A 20 7.65 -20.09 -13.30
CA GLY A 20 7.52 -19.24 -14.49
C GLY A 20 8.58 -18.14 -14.51
N SER A 21 8.99 -17.73 -15.71
CA SER A 21 10.14 -16.86 -15.96
C SER A 21 10.02 -15.47 -15.34
N LEU A 22 8.82 -14.99 -15.06
CA LEU A 22 8.56 -13.68 -14.46
C LEU A 22 8.33 -13.72 -12.94
N LYS A 23 8.32 -14.90 -12.31
CA LYS A 23 7.98 -15.04 -10.87
C LYS A 23 9.11 -14.64 -9.93
N ASP A 24 10.31 -14.47 -10.45
CA ASP A 24 11.46 -13.89 -9.77
C ASP A 24 11.88 -12.55 -10.39
N ALA A 25 11.02 -11.94 -11.22
CA ALA A 25 11.25 -10.61 -11.79
C ALA A 25 11.39 -9.57 -10.68
N GLY A 26 12.42 -8.73 -10.79
CA GLY A 26 12.75 -7.74 -9.76
C GLY A 26 13.49 -8.30 -8.54
N SER A 27 13.94 -9.56 -8.59
CA SER A 27 14.86 -10.09 -7.57
C SER A 27 16.13 -9.24 -7.49
N PRO A 28 16.56 -8.83 -6.29
CA PRO A 28 17.75 -8.00 -6.11
C PRO A 28 19.05 -8.79 -6.29
N TYR A 29 18.99 -10.12 -6.44
CA TYR A 29 20.14 -11.02 -6.53
C TYR A 29 20.50 -11.43 -7.96
N LYS A 30 19.76 -10.94 -8.96
CA LYS A 30 20.03 -11.17 -10.37
C LYS A 30 19.88 -9.87 -11.16
N ASN A 31 20.57 -9.81 -12.29
CA ASN A 31 20.30 -8.78 -13.28
C ASN A 31 18.88 -8.92 -13.83
N ILE A 32 18.15 -7.82 -13.82
CA ILE A 32 16.84 -7.73 -14.46
C ILE A 32 17.00 -7.88 -15.98
N THR A 33 16.19 -8.74 -16.58
CA THR A 33 16.18 -8.91 -18.05
C THR A 33 15.37 -7.80 -18.71
N ASP A 34 15.57 -7.59 -20.02
CA ASP A 34 14.77 -6.63 -20.79
C ASP A 34 13.28 -7.00 -20.82
N GLU A 35 12.98 -8.30 -20.85
CA GLU A 35 11.59 -8.82 -20.80
C GLU A 35 10.95 -8.51 -19.44
N GLU A 36 11.65 -8.78 -18.33
CA GLU A 36 11.17 -8.46 -16.98
C GLU A 36 10.96 -6.97 -16.80
N ARG A 37 11.93 -6.16 -17.25
CA ARG A 37 11.84 -4.70 -17.22
C ARG A 37 10.60 -4.23 -17.97
N LYS A 38 10.38 -4.73 -19.19
CA LYS A 38 9.24 -4.35 -20.00
C LYS A 38 7.91 -4.67 -19.30
N VAL A 39 7.75 -5.89 -18.78
CA VAL A 39 6.51 -6.30 -18.11
C VAL A 39 6.27 -5.50 -16.82
N LEU A 40 7.31 -5.24 -16.02
CA LEU A 40 7.18 -4.42 -14.82
C LEU A 40 6.89 -2.96 -15.14
N GLN A 41 7.48 -2.42 -16.22
CA GLN A 41 7.20 -1.07 -16.69
C GLN A 41 5.75 -0.95 -17.17
N GLU A 42 5.27 -1.87 -18.00
CA GLU A 42 3.88 -1.88 -18.48
C GLU A 42 2.87 -1.89 -17.32
N LYS A 43 3.13 -2.70 -16.27
CA LYS A 43 2.29 -2.70 -15.06
C LYS A 43 2.34 -1.37 -14.32
N THR A 44 3.52 -0.77 -14.21
CA THR A 44 3.72 0.52 -13.55
C THR A 44 2.98 1.63 -14.31
N ASP A 45 3.06 1.62 -15.63
CA ASP A 45 2.39 2.59 -16.50
C ASP A 45 0.86 2.50 -16.37
N ILE A 46 0.31 1.28 -16.35
CA ILE A 46 -1.14 1.07 -16.14
C ILE A 46 -1.59 1.64 -14.79
N ILE A 47 -0.88 1.31 -13.70
CA ILE A 47 -1.22 1.81 -12.36
C ILE A 47 -1.13 3.34 -12.31
N HIS A 48 -0.10 3.90 -12.95
CA HIS A 48 0.09 5.34 -13.03
C HIS A 48 -1.06 6.02 -13.79
N GLU A 49 -1.45 5.49 -14.94
CA GLU A 49 -2.58 6.01 -15.73
C GLU A 49 -3.91 5.93 -14.95
N GLU A 50 -4.17 4.83 -14.26
CA GLU A 50 -5.36 4.68 -13.41
C GLU A 50 -5.40 5.70 -12.27
N PHE A 51 -4.26 5.93 -11.63
CA PHE A 51 -4.13 6.94 -10.58
C PHE A 51 -4.38 8.35 -11.11
N VAL A 52 -3.72 8.72 -12.21
CA VAL A 52 -3.85 10.04 -12.84
C VAL A 52 -5.29 10.29 -13.27
N LYS A 53 -5.93 9.29 -13.89
CA LYS A 53 -7.33 9.37 -14.29
C LYS A 53 -8.25 9.61 -13.09
N SER A 54 -8.07 8.84 -12.02
CA SER A 54 -8.87 8.98 -10.79
C SER A 54 -8.73 10.37 -10.19
N VAL A 55 -7.50 10.91 -10.11
CA VAL A 55 -7.26 12.26 -9.59
C VAL A 55 -7.90 13.31 -10.49
N LYS A 56 -7.75 13.19 -11.81
CA LYS A 56 -8.35 14.12 -12.78
C LYS A 56 -9.87 14.17 -12.64
N ASP A 57 -10.52 13.01 -12.58
CA ASP A 57 -11.98 12.89 -12.55
C ASP A 57 -12.54 13.43 -11.21
N GLU A 58 -11.95 13.04 -10.08
CA GLU A 58 -12.39 13.49 -8.75
C GLU A 58 -12.13 14.98 -8.49
N ARG A 59 -11.02 15.51 -9.02
CA ARG A 59 -10.65 16.93 -8.87
C ARG A 59 -11.12 17.82 -10.01
N ASN A 60 -11.80 17.26 -11.02
CA ASN A 60 -12.26 17.96 -12.21
C ASN A 60 -11.15 18.79 -12.90
N LEU A 61 -9.94 18.22 -12.99
CA LEU A 61 -8.79 18.93 -13.55
C LEU A 61 -8.84 18.95 -15.08
N THR A 62 -8.38 20.05 -15.66
CA THR A 62 -8.11 20.13 -17.11
C THR A 62 -6.86 19.32 -17.47
N GLU A 63 -6.74 18.88 -18.73
CA GLU A 63 -5.53 18.17 -19.20
C GLU A 63 -4.23 18.94 -18.93
N LYS A 64 -4.28 20.27 -19.06
CA LYS A 64 -3.13 21.12 -18.77
C LYS A 64 -2.72 21.05 -17.31
N GLN A 65 -3.69 21.08 -16.38
CA GLN A 65 -3.42 20.97 -14.95
C GLN A 65 -2.92 19.57 -14.57
N VAL A 66 -3.45 18.52 -15.21
CA VAL A 66 -2.98 17.15 -15.01
C VAL A 66 -1.50 17.02 -15.36
N GLU A 67 -1.08 17.57 -16.49
CA GLU A 67 0.33 17.52 -16.91
C GLU A 67 1.26 18.28 -15.93
N GLU A 68 0.78 19.36 -15.32
CA GLU A 68 1.53 20.10 -14.30
C GLU A 68 1.70 19.31 -12.97
N VAL A 69 0.79 18.37 -12.66
CA VAL A 69 0.83 17.61 -11.39
C VAL A 69 1.32 16.17 -11.53
N ARG A 70 1.45 15.65 -12.75
CA ARG A 70 1.90 14.27 -13.05
C ARG A 70 3.42 14.11 -13.03
N THR A 71 4.15 14.96 -12.31
CA THR A 71 5.63 14.94 -12.27
C THR A 71 6.19 13.95 -11.26
N GLY A 72 5.36 13.49 -10.30
CA GLY A 72 5.79 12.66 -9.17
C GLY A 72 6.47 13.45 -8.05
N GLU A 73 6.46 14.78 -8.13
CA GLU A 73 7.04 15.66 -7.11
C GLU A 73 6.14 15.82 -5.88
N ILE A 74 6.74 16.20 -4.77
CA ILE A 74 6.02 16.52 -3.53
C ILE A 74 5.58 17.98 -3.58
N PHE A 75 4.28 18.22 -3.37
CA PHE A 75 3.72 19.56 -3.25
C PHE A 75 3.48 19.94 -1.79
N LEU A 76 3.82 21.18 -1.42
CA LEU A 76 3.36 21.78 -0.17
C LEU A 76 1.84 22.01 -0.21
N GLY A 77 1.17 21.99 0.95
CA GLY A 77 -0.29 22.22 1.01
C GLY A 77 -0.76 23.50 0.33
N SER A 78 0.06 24.57 0.37
CA SER A 78 -0.22 25.83 -0.34
C SER A 78 -0.13 25.72 -1.86
N GLN A 79 0.77 24.87 -2.38
CA GLN A 79 0.86 24.56 -3.80
C GLN A 79 -0.31 23.65 -4.22
N GLY A 80 -0.60 22.61 -3.42
CA GLY A 80 -1.73 21.73 -3.66
C GLY A 80 -3.05 22.50 -3.77
N LYS A 81 -3.27 23.51 -2.93
CA LYS A 81 -4.48 24.35 -3.03
C LYS A 81 -4.53 25.19 -4.30
N LYS A 82 -3.39 25.74 -4.74
CA LYS A 82 -3.30 26.50 -6.01
C LYS A 82 -3.53 25.61 -7.24
N LEU A 83 -3.07 24.36 -7.18
CA LEU A 83 -3.18 23.38 -8.25
C LEU A 83 -4.53 22.63 -8.25
N GLY A 84 -5.41 22.87 -7.27
CA GLY A 84 -6.70 22.20 -7.17
C GLY A 84 -6.62 20.77 -6.62
N LEU A 85 -5.49 20.39 -6.02
CA LEU A 85 -5.28 19.06 -5.42
C LEU A 85 -5.87 18.95 -4.00
N VAL A 86 -6.07 20.08 -3.32
CA VAL A 86 -6.72 20.14 -1.99
C VAL A 86 -7.66 21.34 -1.92
N ASP A 87 -8.73 21.20 -1.15
CA ASP A 87 -9.80 22.20 -1.06
C ASP A 87 -9.46 23.29 -0.04
N THR A 88 -8.98 22.88 1.13
CA THR A 88 -8.72 23.77 2.28
C THR A 88 -7.41 23.45 2.96
N ILE A 89 -6.70 24.50 3.39
CA ILE A 89 -5.50 24.40 4.22
C ILE A 89 -5.95 24.62 5.67
N GLY A 90 -5.67 23.66 6.54
CA GLY A 90 -6.07 23.72 7.94
C GLY A 90 -5.61 22.50 8.72
N GLY A 91 -5.96 22.48 9.99
CA GLY A 91 -5.69 21.35 10.88
C GLY A 91 -6.90 20.42 11.02
N ARG A 92 -6.84 19.54 12.02
CA ARG A 92 -7.92 18.61 12.36
C ARG A 92 -9.26 19.32 12.62
N GLU A 93 -9.24 20.42 13.37
CA GLU A 93 -10.45 21.20 13.71
C GLU A 93 -11.13 21.76 12.47
N THR A 94 -10.34 22.23 11.49
CA THR A 94 -10.87 22.69 10.20
C THR A 94 -11.55 21.55 9.45
N ALA A 95 -10.94 20.36 9.41
CA ALA A 95 -11.53 19.20 8.75
C ALA A 95 -12.86 18.77 9.39
N VAL A 96 -12.95 18.80 10.73
CA VAL A 96 -14.20 18.50 11.46
C VAL A 96 -15.28 19.52 11.10
N THR A 97 -14.95 20.80 11.17
CA THR A 97 -15.89 21.89 10.86
C THR A 97 -16.41 21.78 9.42
N GLU A 98 -15.55 21.45 8.45
CA GLU A 98 -15.99 21.25 7.07
C GLU A 98 -16.85 19.99 6.90
N ALA A 99 -16.54 18.91 7.63
CA ALA A 99 -17.37 17.70 7.62
C ALA A 99 -18.77 17.95 8.20
N GLU A 100 -18.87 18.66 9.33
CA GLU A 100 -20.14 19.05 9.95
C GLU A 100 -21.02 19.88 9.00
N LYS A 101 -20.41 20.78 8.21
CA LYS A 101 -21.13 21.55 7.18
C LYS A 101 -21.65 20.68 6.04
N ILE A 102 -20.92 19.63 5.67
CA ILE A 102 -21.32 18.71 4.59
C ILE A 102 -22.45 17.78 5.05
N THR A 103 -22.41 17.33 6.31
CA THR A 103 -23.38 16.38 6.87
C THR A 103 -24.56 17.05 7.59
N ASP A 104 -24.50 18.36 7.81
CA ASP A 104 -25.45 19.14 8.61
C ASP A 104 -25.68 18.53 10.01
N THR A 105 -24.60 18.01 10.61
CA THR A 105 -24.63 17.26 11.87
C THR A 105 -23.41 17.61 12.71
N GLU A 106 -23.59 17.85 14.00
CA GLU A 106 -22.48 18.05 14.95
C GLU A 106 -21.71 16.73 15.16
N LEU A 107 -20.39 16.77 14.95
CA LEU A 107 -19.52 15.61 15.02
C LEU A 107 -18.73 15.62 16.32
N GLN A 108 -18.96 14.61 17.16
CA GLN A 108 -18.12 14.38 18.33
C GLN A 108 -16.87 13.60 17.90
N THR A 109 -15.71 14.25 17.99
CA THR A 109 -14.44 13.56 17.73
C THR A 109 -13.89 12.93 19.01
N GLU A 110 -13.77 11.62 19.04
CA GLU A 110 -13.01 10.92 20.07
C GLU A 110 -11.60 10.61 19.54
N LYS A 111 -10.56 10.92 20.32
CA LYS A 111 -9.19 10.56 19.97
C LYS A 111 -9.00 9.09 20.31
N VAL A 112 -9.10 8.22 19.31
CA VAL A 112 -8.76 6.80 19.49
C VAL A 112 -7.24 6.65 19.39
N GLU A 113 -6.59 6.47 20.53
CA GLU A 113 -5.20 6.00 20.55
C GLU A 113 -5.21 4.49 20.30
N ILE A 114 -4.80 4.10 19.08
CA ILE A 114 -4.59 2.70 18.75
C ILE A 114 -3.28 2.28 19.42
N GLU A 115 -3.37 1.79 20.67
CA GLU A 115 -2.25 1.07 21.27
C GLU A 115 -1.97 -0.16 20.42
N SER A 116 -0.78 -0.24 19.81
CA SER A 116 -0.39 -1.43 19.07
C SER A 116 -0.25 -2.59 20.05
N LYS A 117 -1.24 -3.49 20.10
CA LYS A 117 -1.19 -4.72 20.91
C LYS A 117 -0.24 -5.79 20.34
N PHE A 118 0.83 -5.38 19.64
CA PHE A 118 1.92 -6.27 19.27
C PHE A 118 2.86 -6.40 20.47
N SER A 119 2.40 -7.14 21.48
CA SER A 119 3.19 -7.51 22.65
C SER A 119 3.63 -8.96 22.51
N LEU A 120 4.89 -9.29 22.80
CA LEU A 120 5.36 -10.68 22.82
C LEU A 120 4.51 -11.57 23.75
N LEU A 121 3.89 -10.97 24.77
CA LEU A 121 2.96 -11.64 25.67
C LEU A 121 1.63 -12.02 24.97
N SER A 122 1.16 -11.26 23.97
CA SER A 122 -0.04 -11.65 23.21
C SER A 122 0.25 -12.85 22.29
N LEU A 123 1.47 -12.99 21.76
CA LEU A 123 1.91 -14.18 21.01
C LEU A 123 2.09 -15.41 21.91
N LEU A 124 2.64 -15.22 23.11
CA LEU A 124 2.77 -16.29 24.12
C LEU A 124 1.39 -16.79 24.60
N ASN A 125 0.44 -15.87 24.81
CA ASN A 125 -0.91 -16.21 25.29
C ASN A 125 -1.79 -16.81 24.17
N ALA A 126 -1.54 -16.47 22.90
CA ALA A 126 -2.19 -17.10 21.75
C ALA A 126 -1.83 -18.60 21.63
N ASN A 127 -0.57 -18.97 21.91
CA ASN A 127 -0.15 -20.38 21.94
C ASN A 127 -0.74 -21.17 23.11
N ALA A 128 -1.00 -20.53 24.25
CA ALA A 128 -1.67 -21.16 25.39
C ALA A 128 -3.15 -21.50 25.10
N ASN A 129 -3.85 -20.63 24.36
CA ASN A 129 -5.25 -20.85 23.97
C ASN A 129 -5.42 -21.75 22.73
N MET A 130 -4.39 -21.93 21.90
CA MET A 130 -4.42 -22.92 20.81
C MET A 130 -4.41 -24.37 21.32
N ALA A 131 -3.81 -24.62 22.49
CA ALA A 131 -3.81 -25.96 23.10
C ALA A 131 -5.20 -26.42 23.54
N SER A 132 -6.10 -25.50 23.92
CA SER A 132 -7.49 -25.84 24.24
C SER A 132 -8.38 -26.00 23.01
N LEU A 133 -8.02 -25.38 21.88
CA LEU A 133 -8.70 -25.55 20.58
C LEU A 133 -8.34 -26.86 19.86
N LEU A 134 -7.14 -27.40 20.12
CA LEU A 134 -6.70 -28.69 19.56
C LEU A 134 -7.05 -29.89 20.46
N GLY A 135 -7.71 -29.66 21.60
CA GLY A 135 -7.90 -30.65 22.66
C GLY A 135 -9.30 -31.25 22.81
N ASN A 136 -10.32 -30.82 22.06
CA ASN A 136 -11.64 -31.46 22.13
C ASN A 136 -12.55 -31.18 20.92
N SER A 137 -12.37 -31.92 19.82
CA SER A 137 -13.48 -32.25 18.93
C SER A 137 -13.19 -33.51 18.12
N ASN A 138 -14.05 -34.50 18.26
CA ASN A 138 -14.06 -35.74 17.48
C ASN A 138 -14.40 -35.37 16.01
N PRO A 139 -13.53 -35.60 15.01
CA PRO A 139 -13.65 -34.91 13.71
C PRO A 139 -14.51 -35.65 12.67
N LEU A 140 -15.51 -36.46 13.06
CA LEU A 140 -16.24 -37.31 12.09
C LEU A 140 -17.78 -37.17 12.03
N GLU A 141 -18.41 -36.18 12.67
CA GLU A 141 -19.88 -35.99 12.53
C GLU A 141 -20.36 -34.70 11.86
N ALA A 142 -19.49 -33.74 11.52
CA ALA A 142 -19.92 -32.43 11.03
C ALA A 142 -19.86 -32.24 9.50
N ALA A 143 -19.97 -33.32 8.71
CA ALA A 143 -19.86 -33.23 7.24
C ALA A 143 -21.17 -33.41 6.45
N TRP A 144 -22.31 -33.70 7.08
CA TRP A 144 -23.58 -33.85 6.32
C TRP A 144 -24.80 -33.39 7.10
N ARG A 145 -25.00 -32.07 7.19
CA ARG A 145 -26.32 -31.40 7.15
C ARG A 145 -26.17 -29.98 6.61
#